data_AF-A0A212CTE0-F1
#
_entry.id   AF-A0A212CTE0-F1
#
_cell.length_a   1.000
_cell.length_b   1.000
_cell.length_c   1.000
_cell.angle_alpha   90.00
_cell.angle_beta   90.00
_cell.angle_gamma   90.00
#
_symmetry.space_group_name_H-M   'P 1'
#
loop_
_entity.id
_entity.type
_entity.pdbx_description
1 polymer ?
#
loop_
_entity_poly.entity_id
_entity_poly.type
_entity_poly.pdbx_seq_one_letter_code
_entity_poly.pdbx_strand_id
1 'polypeptide(L)'
;YDFCQVLQWFAERVDRIILLFDAHKLDISDEFSEAIKAFRGQDDKIRVVLNKADQVDTQQLMRVYGALMWSLGKVINTPEVLRVYIGSFWTQPLQNTDNRRLFEAEAQDLFRDIQSLPQKAAVRKLNDLIKRARLAKVHAYIISFLKKEMPSMFGKENKKRELISRLPEIYIQLQREYHISAGDFPKVKAMQEKLENYDFTKFHSLKPKLIEAVDNMLTNKISSLMNLISQEEMSMPPPLVQGGAFDGTAESPFNQGYGEGAKEGADEEEWVVAKDKPVYDELFYTLSPINGKISGINAKKEMVTSKLPNSVLGKIWKLADCDGDGMLDEEEFALAKHLIKIKLSGYELPSSLPPHLVPPSHRKSLSKAD
;
A
#
# COMPACT_ATOMS: atom_id res chain seq x y z
N TYR A 1 -25.55 2.68 20.12
CA TYR A 1 -26.08 2.27 18.80
C TYR A 1 -25.38 0.98 18.41
N ASP A 2 -25.92 0.20 17.48
CA ASP A 2 -25.23 -1.02 17.03
C ASP A 2 -24.06 -0.65 16.12
N PHE A 3 -22.85 -0.66 16.67
CA PHE A 3 -21.63 -0.27 15.98
C PHE A 3 -21.32 -1.18 14.79
N CYS A 4 -21.52 -2.49 14.94
CA CYS A 4 -21.30 -3.48 13.88
C CYS A 4 -22.25 -3.27 12.69
N GLN A 5 -23.53 -2.98 12.95
CA GLN A 5 -24.48 -2.67 11.87
C GLN A 5 -24.13 -1.39 11.13
N VAL A 6 -23.65 -0.36 11.82
CA VAL A 6 -23.20 0.88 11.19
C VAL A 6 -21.97 0.62 10.31
N LEU A 7 -21.00 -0.14 10.81
CA LEU A 7 -19.81 -0.53 10.03
C LEU A 7 -20.19 -1.32 8.77
N GLN A 8 -21.10 -2.28 8.90
CA GLN A 8 -21.61 -3.03 7.76
C GLN A 8 -22.29 -2.12 6.73
N TRP A 9 -23.09 -1.15 7.19
CA TRP A 9 -23.74 -0.18 6.31
C TRP A 9 -22.73 0.66 5.52
N PHE A 10 -21.63 1.09 6.15
CA PHE A 10 -20.55 1.79 5.47
C PHE A 10 -19.82 0.88 4.50
N ALA A 11 -19.48 -0.35 4.89
CA ALA A 11 -18.73 -1.29 4.04
C ALA A 11 -19.41 -1.58 2.70
N GLU A 12 -20.74 -1.56 2.66
CA GLU A 12 -21.54 -1.69 1.44
C GLU A 12 -21.46 -0.47 0.50
N ARG A 13 -21.02 0.69 0.98
CA ARG A 13 -21.13 1.99 0.28
C ARG A 13 -19.79 2.66 0.04
N VAL A 14 -18.80 2.41 0.88
CA VAL A 14 -17.47 2.98 0.73
C VAL A 14 -16.67 2.23 -0.33
N ASP A 15 -15.71 2.94 -0.91
CA ASP A 15 -14.79 2.40 -1.91
C ASP A 15 -13.58 1.70 -1.27
N ARG A 16 -13.21 2.10 -0.05
CA ARG A 16 -12.01 1.67 0.66
C ARG A 16 -12.26 1.71 2.17
N ILE A 17 -11.79 0.68 2.87
CA ILE A 17 -11.81 0.58 4.34
C ILE A 17 -10.35 0.54 4.81
N ILE A 18 -9.94 1.50 5.63
CA ILE A 18 -8.58 1.53 6.20
C ILE A 18 -8.65 1.10 7.66
N LEU A 19 -8.03 -0.03 7.98
CA LEU A 19 -7.86 -0.53 9.35
C LEU A 19 -6.49 -0.09 9.86
N LEU A 20 -6.45 0.69 10.94
CA LEU A 20 -5.21 1.18 11.51
C LEU A 20 -4.84 0.39 12.77
N PHE A 21 -3.59 -0.01 12.85
CA PHE A 21 -2.97 -0.64 14.03
C PHE A 21 -1.75 0.16 14.43
N ASP A 22 -1.45 0.20 15.72
CA ASP A 22 -0.27 0.88 16.25
C ASP A 22 0.85 -0.14 16.50
N ALA A 23 2.02 0.06 15.88
CA ALA A 23 3.15 -0.85 16.04
C ALA A 23 3.70 -0.90 17.47
N HIS A 24 3.53 0.17 18.24
CA HIS A 24 3.98 0.25 19.62
C HIS A 24 3.02 -0.48 20.59
N LYS A 25 1.72 -0.49 20.29
CA LYS A 25 0.66 -1.08 21.12
C LYS A 25 -0.30 -1.90 20.27
N LEU A 26 0.19 -3.01 19.73
CA LEU A 26 -0.65 -3.92 18.98
C LEU A 26 -1.60 -4.65 19.94
N ASP A 27 -2.87 -4.28 19.90
CA ASP A 27 -3.96 -4.99 20.57
C ASP A 27 -5.14 -5.14 19.61
N ILE A 28 -5.69 -6.35 19.57
CA ILE A 28 -6.83 -6.70 18.72
C ILE A 28 -7.91 -7.22 19.66
N SER A 29 -8.75 -6.29 20.11
CA SER A 29 -9.84 -6.61 21.02
C SER A 29 -10.91 -7.48 20.35
N ASP A 30 -11.73 -8.12 21.19
CA ASP A 30 -12.89 -8.89 20.71
C ASP A 30 -13.87 -8.01 19.92
N GLU A 31 -14.10 -6.77 20.37
CA GLU A 31 -14.94 -5.79 19.67
C GLU A 31 -14.38 -5.45 18.28
N PHE A 32 -13.05 -5.30 18.16
CA PHE A 32 -12.42 -5.06 16.87
C PHE A 32 -12.52 -6.29 15.95
N SER A 33 -12.40 -7.49 16.52
CA SER A 33 -12.60 -8.74 15.79
C SER A 33 -14.04 -8.90 15.29
N GLU A 34 -15.03 -8.47 16.07
CA GLU A 34 -16.44 -8.41 15.63
C GLU A 34 -16.65 -7.37 14.52
N ALA A 35 -16.03 -6.20 14.62
CA ALA A 35 -16.05 -5.17 13.59
C ALA A 35 -15.47 -5.71 12.25
N ILE A 36 -14.32 -6.39 12.29
CA ILE A 36 -13.74 -7.00 11.08
C ILE A 36 -14.68 -8.06 10.48
N LYS A 37 -15.33 -8.88 11.32
CA LYS A 37 -16.32 -9.87 10.85
C LYS A 37 -17.55 -9.22 10.20
N ALA A 38 -17.86 -7.96 10.52
CA ALA A 38 -18.92 -7.20 9.86
C ALA A 38 -18.56 -6.81 8.41
N PHE A 39 -17.27 -6.80 8.05
CA PHE A 39 -16.79 -6.51 6.70
C PHE A 39 -16.72 -7.73 5.76
N ARG A 40 -17.11 -8.92 6.23
CA ARG A 40 -17.06 -10.16 5.44
C ARG A 40 -17.72 -10.00 4.06
N GLY A 41 -17.01 -10.37 3.00
CA GLY A 41 -17.47 -10.26 1.62
C GLY A 41 -17.16 -8.91 0.96
N GLN A 42 -16.52 -8.00 1.70
CA GLN A 42 -15.94 -6.75 1.21
C GLN A 42 -14.43 -6.71 1.49
N ASP A 43 -13.80 -7.88 1.58
CA ASP A 43 -12.38 -8.04 1.93
C ASP A 43 -11.46 -7.34 0.91
N ASP A 44 -11.90 -7.25 -0.36
CA ASP A 44 -11.23 -6.53 -1.45
C ASP A 44 -11.10 -5.01 -1.20
N LYS A 45 -12.01 -4.45 -0.40
CA LYS A 45 -12.03 -3.04 -0.01
C LYS A 45 -11.10 -2.75 1.16
N ILE A 46 -10.64 -3.76 1.90
CA ILE A 46 -9.84 -3.56 3.12
C ILE A 46 -8.38 -3.27 2.75
N ARG A 47 -7.81 -2.29 3.43
CA ARG A 47 -6.36 -2.04 3.52
C ARG A 47 -5.99 -1.91 4.97
N VAL A 48 -4.92 -2.58 5.36
CA VAL A 48 -4.42 -2.54 6.73
C VAL A 48 -3.24 -1.59 6.78
N VAL A 49 -3.15 -0.77 7.81
CA VAL A 49 -2.05 0.15 8.04
C VAL A 49 -1.46 -0.13 9.42
N LEU A 50 -0.20 -0.55 9.45
CA LEU A 50 0.59 -0.66 10.68
C LEU A 50 1.32 0.67 10.88
N ASN A 51 0.70 1.54 11.66
CA ASN A 51 1.12 2.91 11.91
C ASN A 51 2.15 2.99 13.06
N LYS A 52 2.86 4.12 13.15
CA LYS A 52 3.90 4.40 14.17
C LYS A 52 5.02 3.36 14.19
N ALA A 53 5.33 2.78 13.03
CA ALA A 53 6.36 1.77 12.89
C ALA A 53 7.77 2.31 13.21
N ASP A 54 7.97 3.63 13.16
CA ASP A 54 9.22 4.29 13.56
C ASP A 54 9.47 4.33 15.08
N GLN A 55 8.48 3.98 15.92
CA GLN A 55 8.61 3.99 17.38
C GLN A 55 9.17 2.68 17.96
N VAL A 56 9.46 1.70 17.10
CA VAL A 56 9.98 0.39 17.47
C VAL A 56 11.21 0.07 16.62
N ASP A 57 12.10 -0.77 17.12
CA ASP A 57 13.23 -1.25 16.33
C ASP A 57 12.79 -2.26 15.25
N THR A 58 13.68 -2.55 14.30
CA THR A 58 13.41 -3.45 13.17
C THR A 58 12.99 -4.86 13.61
N GLN A 59 13.58 -5.41 14.66
CA GLN A 59 13.24 -6.77 15.12
C GLN A 59 11.86 -6.81 15.77
N GLN A 60 11.56 -5.81 16.60
CA GLN A 60 10.25 -5.63 17.21
C GLN A 60 9.19 -5.40 16.15
N LEU A 61 9.47 -4.59 15.12
CA LEU A 61 8.57 -4.35 14.00
C LEU A 61 8.19 -5.65 13.29
N MET A 62 9.16 -6.53 13.01
CA MET A 62 8.88 -7.83 12.38
C MET A 62 8.05 -8.75 13.27
N ARG A 63 8.26 -8.74 14.60
CA ARG A 63 7.45 -9.51 15.56
C ARG A 63 6.01 -9.01 15.60
N VAL A 64 5.83 -7.69 15.65
CA VAL A 64 4.51 -7.04 15.67
C VAL A 64 3.76 -7.29 14.36
N TYR A 65 4.44 -7.15 13.23
CA TYR A 65 3.88 -7.46 11.91
C TYR A 65 3.43 -8.93 11.82
N GLY A 66 4.27 -9.87 12.25
CA GLY A 66 3.92 -11.29 12.29
C GLY A 66 2.71 -11.59 13.19
N ALA A 67 2.65 -10.97 14.37
CA ALA A 67 1.53 -11.11 15.29
C ALA A 67 0.22 -10.54 14.72
N LEU A 68 0.27 -9.41 14.03
CA LEU A 68 -0.87 -8.80 13.35
C LEU A 68 -1.40 -9.73 12.25
N MET A 69 -0.53 -10.23 11.38
CA MET A 69 -0.92 -11.11 10.28
C MET A 69 -1.53 -12.42 10.78
N TRP A 70 -0.94 -12.99 11.84
CA TRP A 70 -1.47 -14.20 12.49
C TRP A 70 -2.90 -13.97 13.02
N SER A 71 -3.12 -12.86 13.70
CA SER A 71 -4.43 -12.52 14.27
C SER A 71 -5.47 -12.21 13.19
N LEU A 72 -5.10 -11.43 12.17
CA LEU A 72 -5.99 -11.15 11.02
C LEU A 72 -6.38 -12.42 10.28
N GLY A 73 -5.45 -13.34 10.08
CA GLY A 73 -5.71 -14.64 9.44
C GLY A 73 -6.76 -15.45 10.19
N LYS A 74 -6.77 -15.42 11.53
CA LYS A 74 -7.81 -16.07 12.35
C LYS A 74 -9.18 -15.42 12.24
N VAL A 75 -9.24 -14.10 12.04
CA VAL A 75 -10.49 -13.34 12.07
C VAL A 75 -11.18 -13.31 10.70
N ILE A 76 -10.43 -13.07 9.63
CA ILE A 76 -10.97 -12.86 8.27
C ILE A 76 -11.27 -14.18 7.57
N ASN A 77 -10.50 -15.23 7.86
CA ASN A 77 -10.72 -16.59 7.35
C ASN A 77 -10.93 -16.64 5.82
N THR A 78 -10.12 -15.88 5.09
CA THR A 78 -9.97 -15.94 3.63
C THR A 78 -8.61 -16.53 3.27
N PRO A 79 -8.49 -17.28 2.17
CA PRO A 79 -7.19 -17.75 1.68
C PRO A 79 -6.32 -16.60 1.15
N GLU A 80 -6.94 -15.47 0.80
CA GLU A 80 -6.26 -14.26 0.33
C GLU A 80 -5.68 -13.47 1.50
N VAL A 81 -4.41 -13.08 1.37
CA VAL A 81 -3.68 -12.30 2.37
C VAL A 81 -3.95 -10.82 2.14
N LEU A 82 -4.38 -10.10 3.18
CA LEU A 82 -4.57 -8.65 3.10
C LEU A 82 -3.25 -7.90 2.92
N ARG A 83 -3.26 -6.85 2.10
CA ARG A 83 -2.15 -5.88 2.01
C ARG A 83 -2.09 -5.03 3.26
N VAL A 84 -0.93 -5.07 3.93
CA VAL A 84 -0.57 -4.20 5.05
C VAL A 84 0.40 -3.14 4.57
N TYR A 85 0.17 -1.89 4.93
CA TYR A 85 1.08 -0.77 4.71
C TYR A 85 1.79 -0.41 6.01
N ILE A 86 3.11 -0.45 6.02
CA ILE A 86 3.93 -0.22 7.23
C ILE A 86 4.52 1.18 7.17
N GLY A 87 4.29 1.99 8.20
CA GLY A 87 4.90 3.32 8.24
C GLY A 87 4.45 4.17 9.42
N SER A 88 4.78 5.46 9.34
CA SER A 88 4.36 6.46 10.31
C SER A 88 3.73 7.63 9.58
N PHE A 89 2.39 7.63 9.54
CA PHE A 89 1.59 8.51 8.69
C PHE A 89 1.31 9.84 9.39
N TRP A 90 2.38 10.62 9.60
CA TRP A 90 2.35 11.94 10.23
C TRP A 90 3.42 12.86 9.64
N THR A 91 3.39 14.14 10.01
CA THR A 91 4.36 15.14 9.55
C THR A 91 5.59 15.29 10.45
N GLN A 92 5.68 14.51 11.54
CA GLN A 92 6.79 14.59 12.48
C GLN A 92 8.03 13.81 11.99
N PRO A 93 9.24 14.20 12.41
CA PRO A 93 10.45 13.43 12.13
C PRO A 93 10.36 12.00 12.68
N LEU A 94 10.95 11.04 11.96
CA LEU A 94 11.02 9.66 12.42
C LEU A 94 11.90 9.53 13.67
N GLN A 95 11.45 8.73 14.64
CA GLN A 95 12.25 8.38 15.82
C GLN A 95 13.33 7.35 15.46
N ASN A 96 12.96 6.25 14.82
CA ASN A 96 13.88 5.28 14.23
C ASN A 96 13.91 5.44 12.70
N THR A 97 15.10 5.61 12.14
CA THR A 97 15.32 5.82 10.69
C THR A 97 15.77 4.59 9.92
N ASP A 98 16.02 3.46 10.59
CA ASP A 98 16.59 2.24 10.01
C ASP A 98 15.72 1.71 8.86
N ASN A 99 14.39 1.82 9.01
CA ASN A 99 13.42 1.36 8.03
C ASN A 99 12.77 2.49 7.22
N ARG A 100 13.36 3.69 7.18
CA ARG A 100 12.79 4.86 6.47
C ARG A 100 12.38 4.53 5.03
N ARG A 101 13.23 3.80 4.30
CA ARG A 101 12.97 3.39 2.90
C ARG A 101 11.67 2.60 2.77
N LEU A 102 11.46 1.64 3.67
CA LEU A 102 10.25 0.85 3.72
C LEU A 102 9.02 1.74 3.99
N PHE A 103 9.11 2.63 4.98
CA PHE A 103 7.98 3.50 5.35
C PHE A 103 7.56 4.44 4.22
N GLU A 104 8.53 5.03 3.51
CA GLU A 104 8.26 5.93 2.37
C GLU A 104 7.67 5.17 1.18
N ALA A 105 8.22 3.99 0.84
CA ALA A 105 7.69 3.16 -0.25
C ALA A 105 6.26 2.69 0.04
N GLU A 106 5.98 2.23 1.27
CA GLU A 106 4.66 1.78 1.69
C GLU A 106 3.65 2.94 1.74
N ALA A 107 4.08 4.14 2.13
CA ALA A 107 3.25 5.34 2.08
C ALA A 107 2.88 5.71 0.63
N GLN A 108 3.85 5.69 -0.29
CA GLN A 108 3.60 5.93 -1.72
C GLN A 108 2.66 4.87 -2.31
N ASP A 109 2.82 3.60 -1.97
CA ASP A 109 1.90 2.54 -2.40
C ASP A 109 0.47 2.77 -1.91
N LEU A 110 0.29 3.14 -0.63
CA LEU A 110 -1.02 3.49 -0.10
C LEU A 110 -1.62 4.70 -0.81
N PHE A 111 -0.81 5.74 -1.05
CA PHE A 111 -1.27 6.94 -1.75
C PHE A 111 -1.68 6.65 -3.19
N ARG A 112 -0.92 5.84 -3.93
CA ARG A 112 -1.30 5.39 -5.28
C ARG A 112 -2.59 4.58 -5.27
N ASP A 113 -2.77 3.68 -4.30
CA ASP A 113 -4.02 2.92 -4.16
C ASP A 113 -5.22 3.85 -3.93
N ILE A 114 -5.10 4.85 -3.05
CA ILE A 114 -6.14 5.86 -2.78
C ILE A 114 -6.37 6.79 -3.98
N GLN A 115 -5.31 7.28 -4.62
CA GLN A 115 -5.38 8.14 -5.81
C GLN A 115 -6.08 7.44 -6.98
N SER A 116 -5.95 6.11 -7.09
CA SER A 116 -6.63 5.31 -8.12
C SER A 116 -8.14 5.12 -7.88
N LEU A 117 -8.67 5.59 -6.74
CA LEU A 117 -10.06 5.33 -6.37
C LEU A 117 -11.10 5.96 -7.33
N PRO A 118 -10.95 7.19 -7.83
CA PRO A 118 -11.95 7.75 -8.74
C PRO A 118 -11.95 6.99 -10.07
N GLN A 119 -10.79 6.53 -10.55
CA GLN A 119 -10.64 5.75 -11.77
C GLN A 119 -11.45 4.46 -11.71
N LYS A 120 -11.24 3.66 -10.65
CA LYS A 120 -11.88 2.34 -10.50
C LYS A 120 -13.30 2.39 -9.92
N ALA A 121 -13.91 3.57 -9.82
CA ALA A 121 -15.22 3.75 -9.19
C ALA A 121 -16.36 3.07 -9.97
N ALA A 122 -16.35 3.17 -11.29
CA ALA A 122 -17.35 2.53 -12.15
C ALA A 122 -17.32 1.01 -12.01
N VAL A 123 -16.12 0.41 -12.11
CA VAL A 123 -15.90 -1.03 -11.93
C VAL A 123 -16.36 -1.50 -10.54
N ARG A 124 -16.03 -0.76 -9.47
CA ARG A 124 -16.48 -1.09 -8.11
C ARG A 124 -18.00 -1.05 -7.96
N LYS A 125 -18.64 0.02 -8.43
CA LYS A 125 -20.11 0.16 -8.41
C LYS A 125 -20.78 -0.97 -9.18
N LEU A 126 -20.20 -1.38 -10.31
CA LEU A 126 -20.68 -2.51 -11.08
C LEU A 126 -20.55 -3.83 -10.31
N ASN A 127 -19.41 -4.07 -9.66
CA ASN A 127 -19.21 -5.25 -8.82
C ASN A 127 -20.18 -5.30 -7.63
N ASP A 128 -20.42 -4.17 -6.96
CA ASP A 128 -21.40 -4.09 -5.88
C ASP A 128 -22.83 -4.33 -6.38
N LEU A 129 -23.17 -3.85 -7.58
CA LEU A 129 -24.44 -4.16 -8.24
C LEU A 129 -24.58 -5.66 -8.52
N ILE A 130 -23.52 -6.33 -8.99
CA ILE A 130 -23.48 -7.78 -9.21
C ILE A 130 -23.73 -8.53 -7.89
N LYS A 131 -22.97 -8.21 -6.85
CA LYS A 131 -23.10 -8.81 -5.51
C LYS A 131 -24.55 -8.66 -5.01
N ARG A 132 -25.12 -7.46 -5.11
CA ARG A 132 -26.50 -7.18 -4.69
C ARG A 132 -27.55 -7.91 -5.52
N ALA A 133 -27.37 -7.98 -6.84
CA ALA A 133 -28.30 -8.67 -7.73
C ALA A 133 -28.36 -10.17 -7.43
N ARG A 134 -27.20 -10.80 -7.16
CA ARG A 134 -27.13 -12.20 -6.71
C ARG A 134 -27.87 -12.39 -5.40
N LEU A 135 -27.57 -11.60 -4.38
CA LEU A 135 -28.24 -11.69 -3.08
C LEU A 135 -29.76 -11.49 -3.19
N ALA A 136 -30.21 -10.53 -4.00
CA ALA A 136 -31.64 -10.31 -4.25
C ALA A 136 -32.31 -11.51 -4.94
N LYS A 137 -31.62 -12.14 -5.90
CA LYS A 137 -32.09 -13.36 -6.57
C LYS A 137 -32.19 -14.54 -5.59
N VAL A 138 -31.16 -14.76 -4.76
CA VAL A 138 -31.19 -15.78 -3.70
C VAL A 138 -32.35 -15.55 -2.74
N HIS A 139 -32.52 -14.31 -2.27
CA HIS A 139 -33.62 -13.95 -1.39
C HIS A 139 -34.98 -14.23 -2.03
N ALA A 140 -35.15 -13.92 -3.32
CA ALA A 140 -36.37 -14.22 -4.06
C ALA A 140 -36.68 -15.72 -4.09
N TYR A 141 -35.67 -16.59 -4.30
CA TYR A 141 -35.86 -18.04 -4.24
C TYR A 141 -36.25 -18.52 -2.84
N ILE A 142 -35.59 -18.01 -1.79
CA ILE A 142 -35.92 -18.37 -0.39
C ILE A 142 -37.37 -18.04 -0.10
N ILE A 143 -37.80 -16.78 -0.32
CA ILE A 143 -39.16 -16.35 -0.02
C ILE A 143 -40.20 -17.12 -0.86
N SER A 144 -39.90 -17.37 -2.13
CA SER A 144 -40.80 -18.11 -3.02
C SER A 144 -40.94 -19.58 -2.61
N PHE A 145 -39.86 -20.21 -2.17
CA PHE A 145 -39.87 -21.58 -1.66
C PHE A 145 -40.71 -21.67 -0.38
N LEU A 146 -40.48 -20.76 0.58
CA LEU A 146 -41.28 -20.69 1.80
C LEU A 146 -42.77 -20.51 1.49
N LYS A 147 -43.11 -19.64 0.53
CA LYS A 147 -44.50 -19.47 0.07
C LYS A 147 -45.08 -20.75 -0.53
N LYS A 148 -44.31 -21.48 -1.35
CA LYS A 148 -44.72 -22.72 -2.01
C LYS A 148 -45.03 -23.83 -1.00
N GLU A 149 -44.26 -23.91 0.09
CA GLU A 149 -44.42 -24.93 1.14
C GLU A 149 -45.52 -24.62 2.17
N MET A 150 -46.11 -23.42 2.13
CA MET A 150 -47.17 -23.04 3.08
C MET A 150 -48.51 -23.70 2.74
N PRO A 151 -49.20 -24.29 3.74
CA PRO A 151 -50.52 -24.88 3.53
C PRO A 151 -51.59 -23.80 3.33
N SER A 152 -52.54 -24.07 2.44
CA SER A 152 -53.60 -23.11 2.11
C SER A 152 -54.60 -22.87 3.25
N MET A 153 -54.92 -23.90 4.05
CA MET A 153 -56.03 -23.86 5.01
C MET A 153 -55.58 -23.90 6.49
N PHE A 154 -55.05 -25.04 6.96
CA PHE A 154 -54.74 -25.27 8.39
C PHE A 154 -53.26 -25.57 8.62
N GLY A 155 -52.80 -25.49 9.89
CA GLY A 155 -51.43 -25.87 10.27
C GLY A 155 -50.34 -24.85 9.93
N LYS A 156 -50.72 -23.62 9.56
CA LYS A 156 -49.81 -22.56 9.09
C LYS A 156 -48.71 -22.21 10.10
N GLU A 157 -49.07 -22.04 11.37
CA GLU A 157 -48.10 -21.67 12.42
C GLU A 157 -47.07 -22.77 12.68
N ASN A 158 -47.53 -24.03 12.76
CA ASN A 158 -46.62 -25.16 12.94
C ASN A 158 -45.70 -25.32 11.72
N LYS A 159 -46.25 -25.17 10.50
CA LYS A 159 -45.45 -25.25 9.28
C LYS A 159 -44.44 -24.10 9.18
N LYS A 160 -44.80 -22.88 9.58
CA LYS A 160 -43.86 -21.76 9.65
C LYS A 160 -42.67 -22.07 10.56
N ARG A 161 -42.93 -22.54 11.79
CA ARG A 161 -41.87 -22.91 12.74
C ARG A 161 -40.99 -24.04 12.20
N GLU A 162 -41.60 -25.06 11.59
CA GLU A 162 -40.89 -26.14 10.90
C GLU A 162 -39.96 -25.57 9.81
N LEU A 163 -40.48 -24.73 8.92
CA LEU A 163 -39.70 -24.14 7.82
C LEU A 163 -38.55 -23.24 8.29
N ILE A 164 -38.74 -22.47 9.36
CA ILE A 164 -37.68 -21.65 9.96
C ILE A 164 -36.59 -22.55 10.57
N SER A 165 -36.98 -23.61 11.28
CA SER A 165 -36.00 -24.57 11.82
C SER A 165 -35.23 -25.31 10.72
N ARG A 166 -35.90 -25.64 9.60
CA ARG A 166 -35.35 -26.33 8.43
C ARG A 166 -34.66 -25.43 7.41
N LEU A 167 -34.43 -24.16 7.75
CA LEU A 167 -33.82 -23.18 6.85
C LEU A 167 -32.41 -23.58 6.36
N PRO A 168 -31.51 -24.17 7.19
CA PRO A 168 -30.21 -24.65 6.72
C PRO A 168 -30.32 -25.66 5.57
N GLU A 169 -31.24 -26.63 5.68
CA GLU A 169 -31.44 -27.67 4.67
C GLU A 169 -32.11 -27.09 3.42
N ILE A 170 -33.03 -26.14 3.58
CA ILE A 170 -33.64 -25.40 2.46
C ILE A 170 -32.55 -24.68 1.65
N TYR A 171 -31.55 -24.07 2.31
CA TYR A 171 -30.46 -23.42 1.58
C TYR A 171 -29.65 -24.41 0.75
N ILE A 172 -29.32 -25.57 1.30
CA ILE A 172 -28.60 -26.62 0.58
C ILE A 172 -29.43 -27.12 -0.62
N GLN A 173 -30.75 -27.27 -0.45
CA GLN A 173 -31.65 -27.63 -1.54
C GLN A 173 -31.63 -26.58 -2.65
N LEU A 174 -31.79 -25.30 -2.31
CA LEU A 174 -31.78 -24.20 -3.27
C LEU A 174 -30.43 -24.05 -3.98
N GLN A 175 -29.31 -24.27 -3.28
CA GLN A 175 -27.97 -24.27 -3.88
C GLN A 175 -27.85 -25.30 -5.00
N ARG A 176 -28.34 -26.52 -4.77
CA ARG A 176 -28.29 -27.61 -5.74
C ARG A 176 -29.26 -27.39 -6.90
N GLU A 177 -30.49 -26.98 -6.61
CA GLU A 177 -31.56 -26.82 -7.60
C GLU A 177 -31.27 -25.66 -8.57
N TYR A 178 -30.73 -24.54 -8.07
CA TYR A 178 -30.51 -23.33 -8.86
C TYR A 178 -29.03 -23.05 -9.17
N HIS A 179 -28.13 -23.97 -8.83
CA HIS A 179 -26.67 -23.84 -9.03
C HIS A 179 -26.08 -22.55 -8.44
N ILE A 180 -26.45 -22.22 -7.21
CA ILE A 180 -26.05 -20.99 -6.52
C ILE A 180 -24.89 -21.29 -5.57
N SER A 181 -23.91 -20.39 -5.50
CA SER A 181 -22.82 -20.51 -4.53
C SER A 181 -23.33 -20.32 -3.10
N ALA A 182 -22.80 -21.08 -2.15
CA ALA A 182 -23.12 -20.93 -0.73
C ALA A 182 -22.80 -19.52 -0.20
N GLY A 183 -21.82 -18.82 -0.80
CA GLY A 183 -21.44 -17.46 -0.42
C GLY A 183 -22.47 -16.39 -0.75
N ASP A 184 -23.41 -16.66 -1.67
CA ASP A 184 -24.47 -15.71 -2.04
C ASP A 184 -25.66 -15.72 -1.05
N PHE A 185 -25.68 -16.68 -0.10
CA PHE A 185 -26.77 -16.81 0.86
C PHE A 185 -26.57 -15.91 2.10
N PRO A 186 -27.66 -15.30 2.60
CA PRO A 186 -27.59 -14.53 3.85
C PRO A 186 -27.35 -15.46 5.05
N LYS A 187 -26.81 -14.92 6.15
CA LYS A 187 -26.58 -15.70 7.38
C LYS A 187 -27.89 -16.36 7.87
N VAL A 188 -27.86 -17.68 8.06
CA VAL A 188 -29.05 -18.48 8.42
C VAL A 188 -29.73 -17.94 9.68
N LYS A 189 -29.00 -17.81 10.80
CA LYS A 189 -29.56 -17.32 12.07
C LYS A 189 -30.25 -15.96 11.96
N ALA A 190 -29.59 -15.02 11.29
CA ALA A 190 -30.15 -13.69 11.06
C ALA A 190 -31.42 -13.72 10.19
N MET A 191 -31.49 -14.64 9.22
CA MET A 191 -32.68 -14.84 8.42
C MET A 191 -33.80 -15.50 9.23
N GLN A 192 -33.49 -16.49 10.08
CA GLN A 192 -34.46 -17.14 10.98
C GLN A 192 -35.13 -16.11 11.91
N GLU A 193 -34.33 -15.30 12.62
CA GLU A 193 -34.84 -14.24 13.51
C GLU A 193 -35.74 -13.24 12.77
N LYS A 194 -35.34 -12.83 11.56
CA LYS A 194 -36.16 -11.91 10.75
C LYS A 194 -37.47 -12.56 10.34
N LEU A 195 -37.44 -13.81 9.85
CA LEU A 195 -38.60 -14.53 9.35
C LEU A 195 -39.67 -14.78 10.41
N GLU A 196 -39.31 -14.86 11.69
CA GLU A 196 -40.28 -14.98 12.79
C GLU A 196 -41.30 -13.82 12.79
N ASN A 197 -40.88 -12.64 12.35
CA ASN A 197 -41.71 -11.44 12.34
C ASN A 197 -42.57 -11.29 11.08
N TYR A 198 -42.54 -12.25 10.14
CA TYR A 198 -43.31 -12.19 8.90
C TYR A 198 -44.41 -13.26 8.83
N ASP A 199 -45.49 -12.91 8.14
CA ASP A 199 -46.58 -13.83 7.78
C ASP A 199 -46.28 -14.46 6.42
N PHE A 200 -45.96 -15.75 6.41
CA PHE A 200 -45.56 -16.47 5.20
C PHE A 200 -46.70 -16.61 4.19
N THR A 201 -47.96 -16.46 4.62
CA THR A 201 -49.09 -16.49 3.69
C THR A 201 -49.14 -15.28 2.78
N LYS A 202 -48.54 -14.15 3.21
CA LYS A 202 -48.45 -12.91 2.45
C LYS A 202 -47.26 -12.87 1.49
N PHE A 203 -46.37 -13.85 1.54
CA PHE A 203 -45.29 -13.96 0.60
C PHE A 203 -45.79 -14.17 -0.83
N HIS A 204 -45.01 -13.68 -1.78
CA HIS A 204 -45.30 -13.83 -3.19
C HIS A 204 -44.71 -15.14 -3.72
N SER A 205 -45.41 -15.78 -4.64
CA SER A 205 -44.88 -16.91 -5.40
C SER A 205 -43.76 -16.45 -6.34
N LEU A 206 -42.92 -17.40 -6.77
CA LEU A 206 -41.84 -17.12 -7.71
C LEU A 206 -42.40 -16.50 -9.00
N LYS A 207 -41.74 -15.44 -9.47
CA LYS A 207 -42.06 -14.77 -10.74
C LYS A 207 -40.91 -14.99 -11.72
N PRO A 208 -40.96 -16.03 -12.57
CA PRO A 208 -39.85 -16.39 -13.47
C PRO A 208 -39.37 -15.21 -14.32
N LYS A 209 -40.29 -14.42 -14.88
CA LYS A 209 -39.97 -13.23 -15.69
C LYS A 209 -39.05 -12.21 -14.99
N LEU A 210 -39.20 -12.03 -13.67
CA LEU A 210 -38.34 -11.10 -12.92
C LEU A 210 -36.95 -11.69 -12.68
N ILE A 211 -36.86 -13.00 -12.48
CA ILE A 211 -35.59 -13.72 -12.35
C ILE A 211 -34.83 -13.70 -13.67
N GLU A 212 -35.50 -14.01 -14.78
CA GLU A 212 -34.94 -13.95 -16.13
C GLU A 212 -34.39 -12.56 -16.47
N ALA A 213 -35.05 -11.49 -16.03
CA ALA A 213 -34.55 -10.12 -16.22
C ALA A 213 -33.22 -9.88 -15.49
N VAL A 214 -33.08 -10.38 -14.26
CA VAL A 214 -31.84 -10.29 -13.48
C VAL A 214 -30.74 -11.16 -14.09
N ASP A 215 -31.07 -12.38 -14.53
CA ASP A 215 -30.11 -13.28 -15.16
C ASP A 215 -29.59 -12.72 -16.49
N ASN A 216 -30.47 -12.18 -17.33
CA ASN A 216 -30.09 -11.50 -18.58
C ASN A 216 -29.23 -10.26 -18.32
N MET A 217 -29.53 -9.50 -17.26
CA MET A 217 -28.67 -8.39 -16.85
C MET A 217 -27.25 -8.90 -16.51
N LEU A 218 -27.15 -9.93 -15.65
CA LEU A 218 -25.88 -10.48 -15.18
C LEU A 218 -25.04 -11.11 -16.29
N THR A 219 -25.65 -11.75 -17.28
CA THR A 219 -24.92 -12.45 -18.36
C THR A 219 -24.56 -11.55 -19.53
N ASN A 220 -25.51 -10.73 -20.01
CA ASN A 220 -25.35 -10.00 -21.26
C ASN A 220 -25.02 -8.52 -21.04
N LYS A 221 -25.79 -7.84 -20.18
CA LYS A 221 -25.69 -6.38 -20.03
C LYS A 221 -24.42 -5.93 -19.30
N ILE A 222 -23.96 -6.71 -18.33
CA ILE A 222 -22.74 -6.41 -17.58
C ILE A 222 -21.50 -6.53 -18.46
N SER A 223 -21.44 -7.54 -19.32
CA SER A 223 -20.34 -7.72 -20.28
C SER A 223 -20.20 -6.52 -21.22
N SER A 224 -21.31 -6.01 -21.75
CA SER A 224 -21.31 -4.79 -22.57
C SER A 224 -20.89 -3.55 -21.77
N LEU A 225 -21.33 -3.42 -20.52
CA LEU A 225 -20.99 -2.30 -19.66
C LEU A 225 -19.51 -2.30 -19.27
N MET A 226 -18.90 -3.45 -19.00
CA MET A 226 -17.47 -3.57 -18.75
C MET A 226 -16.65 -3.05 -19.93
N ASN A 227 -17.02 -3.39 -21.16
CA ASN A 227 -16.34 -2.89 -22.36
C ASN A 227 -16.43 -1.36 -22.48
N LEU A 228 -17.58 -0.77 -22.14
CA LEU A 228 -17.77 0.68 -22.15
C LEU A 228 -16.90 1.36 -21.07
N ILE A 229 -16.87 0.80 -19.85
CA ILE A 229 -16.04 1.33 -18.76
C ILE A 229 -14.56 1.30 -19.15
N SER A 230 -14.08 0.19 -19.73
CA SER A 230 -12.69 0.11 -20.20
C SER A 230 -12.37 1.13 -21.29
N GLN A 231 -13.31 1.42 -22.21
CA GLN A 231 -13.13 2.46 -23.23
C GLN A 231 -13.12 3.87 -22.63
N GLU A 232 -13.93 4.13 -21.61
CA GLU A 232 -13.98 5.40 -20.89
C GLU A 232 -12.67 5.64 -20.11
N GLU A 233 -12.16 4.62 -19.42
CA GLU A 233 -10.87 4.65 -18.72
C GLU A 233 -9.68 4.90 -19.67
N MET A 234 -9.77 4.47 -20.94
CA MET A 234 -8.73 4.70 -21.96
C MET A 234 -8.80 6.08 -22.63
N SER A 235 -9.96 6.75 -22.63
CA SER A 235 -10.21 7.95 -23.44
C SER A 235 -10.12 9.27 -22.65
N MET A 236 -10.26 9.22 -21.32
CA MET A 236 -10.15 10.38 -20.44
C MET A 236 -8.87 10.28 -19.60
N PRO A 237 -8.10 11.38 -19.42
CA PRO A 237 -7.05 11.39 -18.40
C PRO A 237 -7.74 11.09 -17.06
N PRO A 238 -7.28 10.07 -16.33
CA PRO A 238 -8.11 9.50 -15.31
C PRO A 238 -8.20 10.48 -14.13
N PRO A 239 -9.39 10.73 -13.58
CA PRO A 239 -9.53 11.62 -12.43
C PRO A 239 -8.73 11.03 -11.27
N LEU A 240 -7.68 11.73 -10.87
CA LEU A 240 -6.86 11.40 -9.72
C LEU A 240 -7.30 12.26 -8.55
N VAL A 241 -7.10 11.75 -7.33
CA VAL A 241 -7.19 12.61 -6.14
C VAL A 241 -6.07 13.64 -6.24
N GLN A 242 -6.44 14.91 -6.34
CA GLN A 242 -5.54 16.08 -6.41
C GLN A 242 -5.56 16.83 -5.07
N GLY A 243 -4.45 17.41 -4.66
CA GLY A 243 -4.37 18.22 -3.45
C GLY A 243 -3.81 17.50 -2.23
N GLY A 244 -3.08 18.22 -1.38
CA GLY A 244 -2.72 17.79 -0.02
C GLY A 244 -1.54 16.84 0.02
N ALA A 245 -1.63 15.76 0.81
CA ALA A 245 -0.55 14.76 0.93
C ALA A 245 -0.29 13.96 -0.37
N PHE A 246 -1.15 14.14 -1.37
CA PHE A 246 -1.08 13.50 -2.68
C PHE A 246 -0.34 14.36 -3.72
N ASP A 247 -0.16 15.65 -3.44
CA ASP A 247 0.62 16.55 -4.30
C ASP A 247 2.10 16.19 -4.13
N GLY A 248 2.69 15.64 -5.20
CA GLY A 248 4.10 15.26 -5.21
C GLY A 248 4.41 13.75 -5.25
N THR A 249 3.40 12.88 -5.25
CA THR A 249 3.64 11.42 -5.40
C THR A 249 4.04 11.03 -6.83
N ALA A 250 3.74 11.85 -7.83
CA ALA A 250 4.10 11.62 -9.23
C ALA A 250 5.32 12.44 -9.69
N GLU A 251 5.45 13.71 -9.29
CA GLU A 251 6.59 14.58 -9.62
C GLU A 251 6.70 15.74 -8.60
N SER A 252 7.10 15.44 -7.36
CA SER A 252 7.47 16.49 -6.41
C SER A 252 8.92 16.91 -6.63
N PRO A 253 9.25 18.21 -6.71
CA PRO A 253 10.62 18.69 -6.51
C PRO A 253 11.13 18.41 -5.08
N PHE A 254 10.32 17.81 -4.20
CA PHE A 254 10.68 17.38 -2.85
C PHE A 254 10.77 15.85 -2.66
N ASN A 255 10.73 15.04 -3.73
CA ASN A 255 11.31 13.68 -3.71
C ASN A 255 12.86 13.71 -3.71
N GLN A 256 13.45 14.92 -3.64
CA GLN A 256 14.86 15.17 -3.40
C GLN A 256 15.30 14.61 -2.04
N GLY A 257 15.87 13.43 -2.05
CA GLY A 257 16.41 12.83 -0.83
C GLY A 257 16.88 11.39 -1.01
N TYR A 258 16.42 10.72 -2.06
CA TYR A 258 16.93 9.41 -2.45
C TYR A 258 17.76 9.55 -3.73
N GLY A 259 19.06 9.25 -3.64
CA GLY A 259 19.99 9.32 -4.78
C GLY A 259 20.58 10.70 -5.09
N GLU A 260 20.48 11.69 -4.20
CA GLU A 260 21.08 13.01 -4.39
C GLU A 260 22.04 13.40 -3.25
N GLY A 261 22.93 14.34 -3.54
CA GLY A 261 23.94 14.81 -2.59
C GLY A 261 24.92 13.70 -2.18
N ALA A 262 25.31 13.65 -0.90
CA ALA A 262 26.26 12.64 -0.40
C ALA A 262 25.72 11.20 -0.39
N LYS A 263 24.45 10.99 -0.78
CA LYS A 263 23.80 9.68 -0.90
C LYS A 263 23.62 9.24 -2.36
N GLU A 264 24.09 10.02 -3.33
CA GLU A 264 24.13 9.64 -4.74
C GLU A 264 24.91 8.32 -4.90
N GLY A 265 24.34 7.37 -5.64
CA GLY A 265 24.91 6.05 -5.91
C GLY A 265 25.13 5.14 -4.69
N ALA A 266 24.45 5.38 -3.56
CA ALA A 266 24.53 4.51 -2.39
C ALA A 266 23.99 3.08 -2.62
N ASP A 267 23.20 2.87 -3.67
CA ASP A 267 22.64 1.56 -4.06
C ASP A 267 23.25 1.03 -5.37
N GLU A 268 24.30 1.66 -5.88
CA GLU A 268 25.03 1.22 -7.06
C GLU A 268 26.25 0.37 -6.64
N GLU A 269 26.48 -0.76 -7.31
CA GLU A 269 27.69 -1.58 -7.08
C GLU A 269 28.96 -0.85 -7.55
N GLU A 270 28.81 0.03 -8.54
CA GLU A 270 29.86 0.84 -9.10
C GLU A 270 30.02 2.16 -8.33
N TRP A 271 31.24 2.66 -8.24
CA TRP A 271 31.52 3.91 -7.54
C TRP A 271 30.87 5.08 -8.29
N VAL A 272 29.95 5.79 -7.65
CA VAL A 272 29.12 6.84 -8.29
C VAL A 272 29.92 7.91 -9.03
N VAL A 273 31.11 8.23 -8.50
CA VAL A 273 32.02 9.24 -9.06
C VAL A 273 32.62 8.77 -10.40
N ALA A 274 32.66 7.47 -10.67
CA ALA A 274 33.18 6.89 -11.92
C ALA A 274 32.45 7.43 -13.16
N LYS A 275 31.17 7.80 -13.04
CA LYS A 275 30.37 8.36 -14.14
C LYS A 275 30.95 9.69 -14.66
N ASP A 276 31.39 10.54 -13.75
CA ASP A 276 31.96 11.86 -14.05
C ASP A 276 33.51 11.84 -14.05
N LYS A 277 34.14 10.73 -13.67
CA LYS A 277 35.60 10.61 -13.55
C LYS A 277 36.34 11.03 -14.82
N PRO A 278 35.92 10.70 -16.06
CA PRO A 278 36.62 11.15 -17.26
C PRO A 278 36.77 12.68 -17.34
N VAL A 279 35.74 13.42 -16.92
CA VAL A 279 35.77 14.90 -16.91
C VAL A 279 36.70 15.42 -15.82
N TYR A 280 36.70 14.77 -14.65
CA TYR A 280 37.60 15.15 -13.55
C TYR A 280 39.06 14.80 -13.84
N ASP A 281 39.31 13.69 -14.53
CA ASP A 281 40.64 13.27 -14.96
C ASP A 281 41.24 14.27 -15.95
N GLU A 282 40.47 14.74 -16.95
CA GLU A 282 40.92 15.79 -17.87
C GLU A 282 41.41 17.03 -17.11
N LEU A 283 40.64 17.49 -16.12
CA LEU A 283 41.00 18.61 -15.27
C LEU A 283 42.23 18.30 -14.40
N PHE A 284 42.28 17.10 -13.80
CA PHE A 284 43.40 16.65 -12.97
C PHE A 284 44.73 16.74 -13.73
N TYR A 285 44.77 16.26 -14.98
CA TYR A 285 45.99 16.30 -15.80
C TYR A 285 46.39 17.72 -16.20
N THR A 286 45.44 18.66 -16.35
CA THR A 286 45.79 20.07 -16.60
C THR A 286 46.55 20.72 -15.44
N LEU A 287 46.39 20.20 -14.22
CA LEU A 287 47.08 20.69 -13.02
C LEU A 287 48.51 20.16 -12.88
N SER A 288 49.01 19.41 -13.89
CA SER A 288 50.37 18.87 -13.96
C SER A 288 50.75 18.04 -12.72
N PRO A 289 50.10 16.87 -12.51
CA PRO A 289 50.42 15.98 -11.40
C PRO A 289 51.86 15.47 -11.50
N ILE A 290 52.51 15.29 -10.34
CA ILE A 290 53.86 14.72 -10.23
C ILE A 290 53.71 13.33 -9.60
N ASN A 291 54.20 12.29 -10.28
CA ASN A 291 54.06 10.89 -9.87
C ASN A 291 52.59 10.47 -9.61
N GLY A 292 51.66 10.99 -10.41
CA GLY A 292 50.24 10.64 -10.30
C GLY A 292 49.50 11.33 -9.15
N LYS A 293 50.11 12.31 -8.46
CA LYS A 293 49.46 13.11 -7.42
C LYS A 293 49.61 14.61 -7.67
N ILE A 294 48.62 15.40 -7.26
CA ILE A 294 48.72 16.86 -7.22
C ILE A 294 49.01 17.32 -5.80
N SER A 295 49.85 18.35 -5.66
CA SER A 295 50.14 18.94 -4.35
C SER A 295 48.90 19.63 -3.77
N GLY A 296 48.78 19.67 -2.43
CA GLY A 296 47.69 20.38 -1.76
C GLY A 296 47.61 21.87 -2.13
N ILE A 297 48.72 22.50 -2.53
CA ILE A 297 48.73 23.89 -3.02
C ILE A 297 47.99 24.00 -4.36
N ASN A 298 48.26 23.09 -5.30
CA ASN A 298 47.63 23.07 -6.62
C ASN A 298 46.16 22.68 -6.51
N ALA A 299 45.85 21.65 -5.73
CA ALA A 299 44.49 21.22 -5.45
C ALA A 299 43.66 22.34 -4.80
N LYS A 300 44.20 23.02 -3.79
CA LYS A 300 43.53 24.17 -3.17
C LYS A 300 43.27 25.30 -4.16
N LYS A 301 44.24 25.61 -5.03
CA LYS A 301 44.08 26.63 -6.08
C LYS A 301 42.88 26.32 -6.97
N GLU A 302 42.76 25.07 -7.40
CA GLU A 302 41.63 24.61 -8.22
C GLU A 302 40.32 24.60 -7.42
N MET A 303 40.30 24.07 -6.19
CA MET A 303 39.10 24.01 -5.37
C MET A 303 38.51 25.40 -5.06
N VAL A 304 39.35 26.42 -4.88
CA VAL A 304 38.91 27.81 -4.64
C VAL A 304 38.16 28.41 -5.85
N THR A 305 38.39 27.91 -7.07
CA THR A 305 37.64 28.36 -8.25
C THR A 305 36.14 28.09 -8.16
N SER A 306 35.73 27.10 -7.34
CA SER A 306 34.33 26.78 -7.04
C SER A 306 33.57 27.89 -6.29
N LYS A 307 34.30 28.88 -5.74
CA LYS A 307 33.75 29.98 -4.93
C LYS A 307 33.04 29.54 -3.63
N LEU A 308 33.28 28.31 -3.18
CA LEU A 308 32.80 27.86 -1.87
C LEU A 308 33.62 28.50 -0.72
N PRO A 309 33.01 28.70 0.47
CA PRO A 309 33.74 29.21 1.63
C PRO A 309 34.94 28.34 2.02
N ASN A 310 36.03 28.95 2.48
CA ASN A 310 37.24 28.23 2.89
C ASN A 310 37.00 27.16 3.97
N SER A 311 36.02 27.39 4.87
CA SER A 311 35.62 26.40 5.89
C SER A 311 35.02 25.15 5.26
N VAL A 312 34.22 25.31 4.19
CA VAL A 312 33.61 24.22 3.43
C VAL A 312 34.67 23.48 2.62
N LEU A 313 35.56 24.20 1.93
CA LEU A 313 36.65 23.60 1.17
C LEU A 313 37.60 22.80 2.07
N GLY A 314 37.87 23.28 3.29
CA GLY A 314 38.65 22.54 4.28
C GLY A 314 37.96 21.24 4.73
N LYS A 315 36.62 21.25 4.86
CA LYS A 315 35.85 20.02 5.14
C LYS A 315 35.90 19.05 3.97
N ILE A 316 35.78 19.52 2.73
CA ILE A 316 35.89 18.69 1.52
C ILE A 316 37.28 18.07 1.42
N TRP A 317 38.34 18.86 1.64
CA TRP A 317 39.71 18.38 1.67
C TRP A 317 39.87 17.19 2.61
N LYS A 318 39.43 17.36 3.86
CA LYS A 318 39.52 16.32 4.89
C LYS A 318 38.73 15.05 4.55
N LEU A 319 37.68 15.16 3.74
CA LEU A 319 36.89 14.02 3.29
C LEU A 319 37.49 13.34 2.05
N ALA A 320 38.22 14.08 1.22
CA ALA A 320 38.76 13.58 -0.05
C ALA A 320 40.17 12.98 0.09
N ASP A 321 41.03 13.59 0.92
CA ASP A 321 42.38 13.11 1.28
C ASP A 321 42.25 11.88 2.19
N CYS A 322 42.08 10.70 1.57
CA CYS A 322 41.68 9.46 2.23
C CYS A 322 42.88 8.78 2.90
N ASP A 323 44.08 8.93 2.32
CA ASP A 323 45.33 8.41 2.88
C ASP A 323 46.05 9.41 3.81
N GLY A 324 45.64 10.69 3.80
CA GLY A 324 46.14 11.72 4.70
C GLY A 324 47.56 12.19 4.37
N ASP A 325 48.02 11.97 3.14
CA ASP A 325 49.39 12.30 2.72
C ASP A 325 49.59 13.78 2.32
N GLY A 326 48.51 14.56 2.31
CA GLY A 326 48.52 15.99 2.00
C GLY A 326 48.61 16.30 0.49
N MET A 327 48.46 15.28 -0.35
CA MET A 327 48.34 15.36 -1.79
C MET A 327 47.01 14.70 -2.21
N LEU A 328 46.62 14.83 -3.47
CA LEU A 328 45.46 14.10 -4.00
C LEU A 328 45.87 13.32 -5.23
N ASP A 329 45.57 12.02 -5.25
CA ASP A 329 45.61 11.23 -6.47
C ASP A 329 44.39 11.48 -7.38
N GLU A 330 44.30 10.76 -8.50
CA GLU A 330 43.21 10.93 -9.47
C GLU A 330 41.82 10.60 -8.90
N GLU A 331 41.69 9.59 -8.03
CA GLU A 331 40.40 9.21 -7.46
C GLU A 331 40.02 10.15 -6.31
N GLU A 332 40.98 10.56 -5.48
CA GLU A 332 40.77 11.54 -4.41
C GLU A 332 40.40 12.92 -4.97
N PHE A 333 41.02 13.33 -6.09
CA PHE A 333 40.64 14.56 -6.78
C PHE A 333 39.23 14.47 -7.38
N ALA A 334 38.89 13.34 -8.02
CA ALA A 334 37.54 13.11 -8.53
C ALA A 334 36.50 13.16 -7.41
N LEU A 335 36.79 12.56 -6.24
CA LEU A 335 35.96 12.64 -5.05
C LEU A 335 35.82 14.08 -4.56
N ALA A 336 36.90 14.85 -4.50
CA ALA A 336 36.86 16.26 -4.10
C ALA A 336 35.96 17.09 -5.03
N LYS A 337 36.06 16.90 -6.35
CA LYS A 337 35.21 17.58 -7.34
C LYS A 337 33.74 17.15 -7.22
N HIS A 338 33.47 15.87 -6.97
CA HIS A 338 32.12 15.38 -6.73
C HIS A 338 31.50 15.96 -5.45
N LEU A 339 32.26 16.06 -4.35
CA LEU A 339 31.80 16.70 -3.11
C LEU A 339 31.57 18.23 -3.29
N ILE A 340 32.37 18.89 -4.12
CA ILE A 340 32.13 20.29 -4.52
C ILE A 340 30.82 20.39 -5.31
N LYS A 341 30.59 19.50 -6.28
CA LYS A 341 29.34 19.42 -7.06
C LYS A 341 28.13 19.25 -6.13
N ILE A 342 28.20 18.32 -5.18
CA ILE A 342 27.17 18.10 -4.15
C ILE A 342 26.86 19.39 -3.39
N LYS A 343 27.89 20.12 -2.93
CA LYS A 343 27.67 21.34 -2.15
C LYS A 343 27.17 22.51 -3.00
N LEU A 344 27.63 22.64 -4.25
CA LEU A 344 27.14 23.65 -5.20
C LEU A 344 25.68 23.40 -5.60
N SER A 345 25.26 22.14 -5.64
CA SER A 345 23.86 21.74 -5.85
C SER A 345 22.96 21.97 -4.62
N GLY A 346 23.50 22.54 -3.54
CA GLY A 346 22.73 22.93 -2.35
C GLY A 346 22.66 21.88 -1.24
N TYR A 347 23.31 20.72 -1.39
CA TYR A 347 23.27 19.66 -0.38
C TYR A 347 24.33 19.85 0.71
N GLU A 348 24.05 19.36 1.91
CA GLU A 348 25.01 19.36 3.00
C GLU A 348 26.05 18.24 2.86
N LEU A 349 27.29 18.55 3.27
CA LEU A 349 28.39 17.60 3.27
C LEU A 349 28.28 16.66 4.47
N PRO A 350 28.60 15.36 4.31
CA PRO A 350 28.53 14.41 5.42
C PRO A 350 29.60 14.73 6.48
N SER A 351 29.39 14.27 7.72
CA SER A 351 30.36 14.46 8.82
C SER A 351 31.58 13.55 8.70
N SER A 352 31.42 12.39 8.06
CA SER A 352 32.44 11.40 7.72
C SER A 352 32.14 10.87 6.32
N LEU A 353 33.16 10.37 5.61
CA LEU A 353 32.99 9.88 4.25
C LEU A 353 32.19 8.55 4.28
N PRO A 354 31.01 8.45 3.62
CA PRO A 354 30.26 7.21 3.53
C PRO A 354 31.02 6.13 2.74
N PRO A 355 30.85 4.83 3.06
CA PRO A 355 31.60 3.74 2.41
C PRO A 355 31.45 3.67 0.89
N HIS A 356 30.27 4.02 0.35
CA HIS A 356 30.00 3.99 -1.08
C HIS A 356 30.68 5.12 -1.86
N LEU A 357 31.06 6.22 -1.18
CA LEU A 357 31.84 7.31 -1.77
C LEU A 357 33.35 7.09 -1.67
N VAL A 358 33.81 6.11 -0.88
CA VAL A 358 35.24 5.80 -0.76
C VAL A 358 35.77 5.30 -2.11
N PRO A 359 36.85 5.90 -2.64
CA PRO A 359 37.48 5.47 -3.87
C PRO A 359 37.82 3.98 -3.85
N PRO A 360 37.57 3.22 -4.93
CA PRO A 360 37.80 1.78 -4.96
C PRO A 360 39.21 1.36 -4.53
N SER A 361 40.25 2.12 -4.90
CA SER A 361 41.64 1.81 -4.52
C SER A 361 41.92 2.02 -3.02
N HIS A 362 41.17 2.92 -2.37
CA HIS A 362 41.32 3.30 -0.96
C HIS A 362 40.44 2.49 0.01
N ARG A 363 39.52 1.65 -0.47
CA ARG A 363 38.64 0.82 0.40
C ARG A 363 39.39 -0.18 1.29
N LYS A 364 40.62 -0.56 0.94
CA LYS A 364 41.44 -1.53 1.70
C LYS A 364 42.25 -0.92 2.83
N SER A 365 42.48 0.39 2.85
CA SER A 365 43.23 1.06 3.94
C SER A 365 42.38 1.22 5.20
N LEU A 366 41.06 1.37 5.06
CA LEU A 366 40.10 1.50 6.15
C LEU A 366 39.89 0.21 6.97
N SER A 367 40.14 -0.99 6.43
CA SER A 367 39.96 -2.25 7.17
C SER A 367 41.11 -2.60 8.13
N LYS A 368 42.15 -1.76 8.22
CA LYS A 368 43.31 -1.97 9.11
C LYS A 368 43.35 -1.00 10.30
N ALA A 369 42.28 -0.22 10.51
CA ALA A 369 42.19 0.77 11.57
C ALA A 369 40.98 0.55 12.50
N ASP A 370 40.72 -0.72 12.85
CA ASP A 370 39.85 -1.12 13.98
C ASP A 370 40.70 -1.71 15.12
#